data_AF-A0A3B1CH26-F1
#
_entry.id   AF-A0A3B1CH26-F1
#
_cell.length_a   1.000
_cell.length_b   1.000
_cell.length_c   1.000
_cell.angle_alpha   90.00
_cell.angle_beta   90.00
_cell.angle_gamma   90.00
#
_symmetry.space_group_name_H-M   'P 1'
#
loop_
_entity.id
_entity.type
_entity.pdbx_description
1 polymer ?
#
loop_
_entity_poly.entity_id
_entity_poly.type
_entity_poly.pdbx_seq_one_letter_code
_entity_poly.pdbx_strand_id
1 'polypeptide(L)'
;SYFDPRRKKYVELSSPQFTLTIKQGSGTVATPGEGFTKEDIKLLSKDIRFIKTSDFQLEKIEKGSLIKSWFWYSLIIPLFVMLGFIGFKKRQDKLSGNVELMKFRKAQKNASNRLKLAKKALDENDLVTYFNEISQGLYGYLEDKLLLPKSEFSIDKVIELLHKNSVNENTVEDVRDILNQCEFARFAPQSQTREQAENIYEKAVKVIVEIENSVKTKKKK
;
A
#
# COMPACT_ATOMS: atom_id res chain seq x y z
N SER A 1 -3.56 50.57 -26.24
CA SER A 1 -3.36 49.19 -26.73
C SER A 1 -4.20 48.22 -25.91
N TYR A 2 -4.75 47.15 -26.51
CA TYR A 2 -5.44 46.07 -25.80
C TYR A 2 -5.11 44.69 -26.40
N PHE A 3 -5.26 43.61 -25.63
CA PHE A 3 -5.01 42.23 -26.10
C PHE A 3 -6.28 41.63 -26.72
N ASP A 4 -6.21 41.14 -27.95
CA ASP A 4 -7.32 40.43 -28.60
C ASP A 4 -7.18 38.90 -28.36
N PRO A 5 -8.06 38.28 -27.55
CA PRO A 5 -7.97 36.86 -27.21
C PRO A 5 -8.22 35.92 -28.39
N ARG A 6 -8.97 36.34 -29.41
CA ARG A 6 -9.26 35.52 -30.59
C ARG A 6 -8.05 35.43 -31.51
N ARG A 7 -7.29 36.52 -31.59
CA ARG A 7 -6.07 36.63 -32.42
C ARG A 7 -4.78 36.36 -31.64
N LYS A 8 -4.86 36.22 -30.31
CA LYS A 8 -3.74 36.00 -29.37
C LYS A 8 -2.59 37.01 -29.55
N LYS A 9 -2.91 38.27 -29.87
CA LYS A 9 -1.94 39.35 -30.10
C LYS A 9 -2.43 40.67 -29.51
N TYR A 10 -1.49 41.55 -29.16
CA TYR A 10 -1.78 42.92 -28.74
C TYR A 10 -2.05 43.80 -29.96
N VAL A 11 -3.10 44.61 -29.89
CA VAL A 11 -3.49 45.59 -30.91
C VAL A 11 -3.32 46.99 -30.32
N GLU A 12 -2.55 47.83 -31.02
CA GLU A 12 -2.37 49.24 -30.66
C GLU A 12 -3.26 50.09 -31.57
N LEU A 13 -4.00 51.01 -30.95
CA LEU A 13 -4.81 52.02 -31.64
C LEU A 13 -4.26 53.37 -31.23
N SER A 14 -3.90 54.19 -32.21
CA SER A 14 -3.50 55.58 -32.00
C SER A 14 -4.59 56.49 -32.53
N SER A 15 -4.94 57.53 -31.77
CA SER A 15 -5.88 58.56 -32.22
C SER A 15 -5.18 59.58 -33.11
N PRO A 16 -5.87 60.19 -34.08
CA PRO A 16 -5.30 61.28 -34.86
C PRO A 16 -4.91 62.46 -33.96
N GLN A 17 -3.80 63.11 -34.29
CA GLN A 17 -3.35 64.32 -33.59
C GLN A 17 -4.24 65.50 -33.97
N PHE A 18 -4.72 66.25 -32.99
CA PHE A 18 -5.47 67.48 -33.21
C PHE A 18 -4.55 68.69 -33.05
N THR A 19 -4.46 69.52 -34.09
CA THR A 19 -3.76 70.80 -34.02
C THR A 19 -4.78 71.90 -33.76
N LEU A 20 -4.72 72.49 -32.56
CA LEU A 20 -5.60 73.59 -32.16
C LEU A 20 -4.95 74.92 -32.50
N THR A 21 -5.52 75.66 -33.45
CA THR A 21 -5.11 77.04 -33.76
C THR A 21 -5.94 78.00 -32.91
N ILE A 22 -5.36 78.48 -31.81
CA ILE A 22 -6.00 79.46 -30.92
C ILE A 22 -5.93 80.83 -31.60
N LYS A 23 -7.08 81.43 -31.91
CA LYS A 23 -7.17 82.83 -32.33
C LYS A 23 -7.39 83.71 -31.11
N GLN A 24 -6.74 84.88 -31.08
CA GLN A 24 -6.93 85.88 -30.03
C GLN A 24 -8.39 86.36 -30.05
N GLY A 25 -9.07 86.22 -28.92
CA GLY A 25 -10.45 86.68 -28.76
C GLY A 25 -10.51 88.20 -28.82
N SER A 26 -11.28 88.75 -29.76
CA SER A 26 -11.71 90.14 -29.75
C SER A 26 -12.80 90.29 -28.70
N GLY A 27 -12.42 90.46 -27.44
CA GLY A 27 -13.34 90.83 -26.39
C GLY A 27 -13.80 92.28 -26.57
N THR A 28 -15.05 92.47 -26.98
CA THR A 28 -15.79 93.69 -26.65
C THR A 28 -16.51 93.46 -25.32
N VAL A 29 -16.08 94.19 -24.30
CA VAL A 29 -16.75 94.32 -23.01
C VAL A 29 -18.13 94.94 -23.23
N ALA A 30 -19.19 94.18 -22.94
CA ALA A 30 -20.52 94.73 -22.73
C ALA A 30 -20.80 94.66 -21.21
N THR A 31 -20.75 95.83 -20.61
CA THR A 31 -21.06 96.16 -19.20
C THR A 31 -22.58 96.07 -18.93
N PRO A 32 -23.05 96.17 -17.67
CA PRO A 32 -23.89 95.16 -17.02
C PRO A 32 -25.39 95.52 -17.04
N GLY A 33 -26.23 94.52 -17.29
CA GLY A 33 -27.68 94.61 -17.02
C GLY A 33 -27.96 94.16 -15.58
N GLU A 34 -28.51 95.08 -14.80
CA GLU A 34 -28.76 95.01 -13.36
C GLU A 34 -29.63 93.83 -12.92
N GLY A 35 -29.27 93.29 -11.75
CA GLY A 35 -30.07 92.30 -11.03
C GLY A 35 -29.32 91.63 -9.89
N PHE A 36 -28.83 92.42 -8.92
CA PHE A 36 -28.28 91.86 -7.68
C PHE A 36 -29.39 91.19 -6.86
N THR A 37 -29.38 89.87 -6.76
CA THR A 37 -30.12 89.10 -5.76
C THR A 37 -29.15 88.52 -4.74
N LYS A 38 -29.12 89.17 -3.58
CA LYS A 38 -28.71 88.73 -2.23
C LYS A 38 -27.73 87.53 -2.15
N GLU A 39 -26.48 87.83 -1.77
CA GLU A 39 -25.59 86.83 -1.19
C GLU A 39 -25.94 86.60 0.29
N ASP A 40 -26.53 85.44 0.59
CA ASP A 40 -26.55 84.90 1.95
C ASP A 40 -25.22 84.20 2.24
N ILE A 41 -24.64 84.60 3.37
CA ILE A 41 -23.33 84.23 3.89
C ILE A 41 -23.22 82.70 4.02
N LYS A 42 -22.33 82.10 3.21
CA LYS A 42 -21.94 80.69 3.29
C LYS A 42 -21.16 80.41 4.58
N LEU A 43 -21.82 79.76 5.53
CA LEU A 43 -21.17 79.05 6.64
C LEU A 43 -20.09 78.10 6.07
N LEU A 44 -18.81 78.37 6.37
CA LEU A 44 -17.69 77.48 6.07
C LEU A 44 -17.72 76.23 6.98
N SER A 45 -18.64 75.32 6.70
CA SER A 45 -18.66 73.96 7.27
C SER A 45 -17.71 73.06 6.49
N LYS A 46 -16.38 73.27 6.61
CA LYS A 46 -15.39 72.60 5.75
C LYS A 46 -14.71 71.36 6.35
N ASP A 47 -14.85 71.08 7.65
CA ASP A 47 -14.03 70.05 8.30
C ASP A 47 -14.73 68.69 8.53
N ILE A 48 -16.04 68.60 8.32
CA ILE A 48 -16.77 67.33 8.37
C ILE A 48 -17.43 67.12 7.01
N ARG A 49 -16.76 66.39 6.11
CA ARG A 49 -17.41 65.94 4.88
C ARG A 49 -18.46 64.89 5.25
N PHE A 50 -19.68 65.09 4.79
CA PHE A 50 -20.77 64.13 4.97
C PHE A 50 -20.35 62.74 4.44
N ILE A 51 -20.65 61.67 5.19
CA ILE A 51 -20.43 60.29 4.73
C ILE A 51 -21.16 60.14 3.41
N LYS A 52 -20.47 59.64 2.38
CA LYS A 52 -21.03 59.50 1.03
C LYS A 52 -22.13 58.43 1.06
N THR A 53 -23.37 58.85 1.27
CA THR A 53 -24.59 58.03 1.14
C THR A 53 -25.00 57.92 -0.32
N SER A 54 -24.05 57.60 -1.19
CA SER A 54 -24.38 57.14 -2.53
C SER A 54 -25.06 55.78 -2.42
N ASP A 55 -26.08 55.53 -3.23
CA ASP A 55 -26.66 54.19 -3.39
C ASP A 55 -25.55 53.22 -3.79
N PHE A 56 -25.00 52.50 -2.80
CA PHE A 56 -24.14 51.38 -3.06
C PHE A 56 -25.04 50.29 -3.62
N GLN A 57 -24.82 49.91 -4.88
CA GLN A 57 -25.36 48.67 -5.42
C GLN A 57 -24.60 47.51 -4.75
N LEU A 58 -24.97 47.24 -3.50
CA LEU A 58 -24.48 46.08 -2.75
C LEU A 58 -25.13 44.86 -3.38
N GLU A 59 -24.38 44.14 -4.20
CA GLU A 59 -24.79 42.82 -4.64
C GLU A 59 -24.81 41.88 -3.43
N LYS A 60 -25.96 41.25 -3.22
CA LYS A 60 -26.10 40.19 -2.22
C LYS A 60 -25.08 39.12 -2.55
N ILE A 61 -24.10 38.91 -1.68
CA ILE A 61 -23.24 37.72 -1.75
C ILE A 61 -24.21 36.55 -1.65
N GLU A 62 -24.50 35.91 -2.79
CA GLU A 62 -25.29 34.70 -2.82
C GLU A 62 -24.61 33.73 -1.87
N LYS A 63 -25.34 33.27 -0.86
CA LYS A 63 -24.88 32.26 0.12
C LYS A 63 -24.77 30.89 -0.57
N GLY A 64 -24.00 30.81 -1.64
CA GLY A 64 -23.80 29.65 -2.47
C GLY A 64 -22.32 29.44 -2.71
N SER A 65 -21.76 28.43 -2.05
CA SER A 65 -20.41 27.88 -2.30
C SER A 65 -19.23 28.56 -1.60
N LEU A 66 -19.29 28.67 -0.27
CA LEU A 66 -18.05 28.66 0.55
C LEU A 66 -17.31 27.32 0.45
N ILE A 67 -18.05 26.24 0.15
CA ILE A 67 -17.52 24.88 -0.02
C ILE A 67 -17.73 24.50 -1.49
N LYS A 68 -16.65 24.51 -2.26
CA LYS A 68 -16.65 24.06 -3.67
C LYS A 68 -16.86 22.55 -3.73
N SER A 69 -17.48 22.05 -4.80
CA SER A 69 -17.75 20.62 -5.01
C SER A 69 -16.50 19.73 -4.85
N TRP A 70 -15.30 20.26 -5.15
CA TRP A 70 -14.01 19.59 -4.92
C TRP A 70 -13.81 19.11 -3.46
N PHE A 71 -14.29 19.86 -2.47
CA PHE A 71 -14.18 19.51 -1.06
C PHE A 71 -14.87 18.17 -0.75
N TRP A 72 -16.06 17.95 -1.33
CA TRP A 72 -16.81 16.71 -1.17
C TRP A 72 -16.11 15.53 -1.84
N TYR A 73 -15.54 15.73 -3.03
CA TYR A 73 -14.72 14.69 -3.68
C TYR A 73 -13.48 14.34 -2.86
N SER A 74 -12.78 15.33 -2.30
CA SER A 74 -11.60 15.10 -1.45
C SER A 74 -11.91 14.28 -0.19
N LEU A 75 -13.14 14.33 0.30
CA LEU A 75 -13.58 13.58 1.49
C LEU A 75 -13.97 12.14 1.14
N ILE A 76 -14.52 11.94 -0.05
CA ILE A 76 -15.05 10.65 -0.52
C ILE A 76 -13.98 9.77 -1.19
N ILE A 77 -13.04 10.37 -1.93
CA ILE A 77 -11.98 9.65 -2.65
C ILE A 77 -11.13 8.74 -1.73
N PRO A 78 -10.66 9.17 -0.55
CA PRO A 78 -9.87 8.31 0.34
C PRO A 78 -10.61 7.05 0.77
N LEU A 79 -11.93 7.16 1.00
CA LEU A 79 -12.77 6.02 1.37
C LEU A 79 -12.84 4.98 0.26
N PHE A 80 -13.03 5.42 -0.99
CA PHE A 80 -13.03 4.53 -2.14
C PHE A 80 -11.66 3.91 -2.41
N VAL A 81 -10.58 4.68 -2.26
CA VAL A 81 -9.20 4.15 -2.38
C VAL A 81 -8.95 3.09 -1.31
N MET A 82 -9.36 3.31 -0.06
CA MET A 82 -9.23 2.33 1.02
C MET A 82 -10.02 1.05 0.73
N LEU A 83 -11.27 1.16 0.27
CA LEU A 83 -12.08 0.01 -0.14
C LEU A 83 -11.45 -0.77 -1.31
N GLY A 84 -10.93 -0.05 -2.30
CA GLY A 84 -10.18 -0.63 -3.42
C GLY A 84 -8.94 -1.40 -2.96
N PHE A 85 -8.17 -0.82 -2.03
CA PHE A 85 -6.99 -1.45 -1.46
C PHE A 85 -7.33 -2.71 -0.66
N ILE A 86 -8.40 -2.67 0.16
CA ILE A 86 -8.90 -3.84 0.90
C ILE A 86 -9.34 -4.94 -0.08
N GLY A 87 -10.05 -4.59 -1.15
CA GLY A 87 -10.47 -5.55 -2.17
C GLY A 87 -9.29 -6.19 -2.89
N PHE A 88 -8.30 -5.39 -3.28
CA PHE A 88 -7.08 -5.85 -3.93
C PHE A 88 -6.25 -6.76 -3.01
N LYS A 89 -6.08 -6.37 -1.74
CA LYS A 89 -5.40 -7.18 -0.72
C LYS A 89 -6.12 -8.52 -0.50
N LYS A 90 -7.45 -8.50 -0.30
CA LYS A 90 -8.24 -9.74 -0.16
C LYS A 90 -8.12 -10.65 -1.39
N ARG A 91 -8.05 -10.08 -2.59
CA ARG A 91 -7.84 -10.86 -3.82
C ARG A 91 -6.46 -11.49 -3.85
N GLN A 92 -5.42 -10.72 -3.50
CA GLN A 92 -4.06 -11.26 -3.37
C GLN A 92 -3.96 -12.35 -2.31
N ASP A 93 -4.52 -12.14 -1.12
CA ASP A 93 -4.50 -13.12 -0.03
C ASP A 93 -5.22 -14.42 -0.41
N LYS A 94 -6.32 -14.35 -1.19
CA LYS A 94 -6.99 -15.54 -1.73
C LYS A 94 -6.15 -16.29 -2.76
N LEU A 95 -5.43 -15.56 -3.62
CA LEU A 95 -4.56 -16.15 -4.63
C LEU A 95 -3.32 -16.78 -3.99
N SER A 96 -2.63 -16.05 -3.11
CA SER A 96 -1.45 -16.53 -2.38
C SER A 96 -1.78 -17.63 -1.38
N GLY A 97 -2.88 -17.49 -0.64
CA GLY A 97 -3.33 -18.48 0.34
C GLY A 97 -3.64 -19.84 -0.27
N ASN A 98 -4.15 -19.88 -1.51
CA ASN A 98 -4.42 -21.14 -2.20
C ASN A 98 -3.13 -21.79 -2.72
N VAL A 99 -2.16 -21.01 -3.21
CA VAL A 99 -0.87 -21.53 -3.66
C VAL A 99 -0.06 -22.10 -2.50
N GLU A 100 0.03 -21.39 -1.37
CA GLU A 100 0.70 -21.90 -0.15
C GLU A 100 0.02 -23.17 0.37
N LEU A 101 -1.31 -23.17 0.45
CA LEU A 101 -2.07 -24.32 0.92
C LEU A 101 -1.95 -25.52 -0.03
N MET A 102 -1.89 -25.30 -1.34
CA MET A 102 -1.58 -26.34 -2.31
C MET A 102 -0.17 -26.89 -2.13
N LYS A 103 0.84 -26.03 -1.93
CA LYS A 103 2.22 -26.45 -1.66
C LYS A 103 2.28 -27.32 -0.41
N PHE A 104 1.67 -26.88 0.69
CA PHE A 104 1.64 -27.67 1.93
C PHE A 104 0.94 -29.02 1.76
N ARG A 105 -0.21 -29.07 1.06
CA ARG A 105 -0.90 -30.33 0.77
C ARG A 105 -0.06 -31.26 -0.11
N LYS A 106 0.62 -30.72 -1.10
CA LYS A 106 1.52 -31.47 -1.98
C LYS A 106 2.72 -32.00 -1.19
N ALA A 107 3.30 -31.19 -0.32
CA ALA A 107 4.38 -31.58 0.58
C ALA A 107 3.97 -32.73 1.50
N GLN A 108 2.81 -32.64 2.14
CA GLN A 108 2.28 -33.71 2.99
C GLN A 108 2.07 -35.01 2.19
N LYS A 109 1.48 -34.91 0.99
CA LYS A 109 1.29 -36.07 0.11
C LYS A 109 2.64 -36.69 -0.29
N ASN A 110 3.61 -35.86 -0.66
CA ASN A 110 4.95 -36.30 -1.05
C ASN A 110 5.68 -36.97 0.12
N ALA A 111 5.65 -36.37 1.31
CA ALA A 111 6.24 -36.93 2.52
C ALA A 111 5.59 -38.28 2.88
N SER A 112 4.26 -38.37 2.84
CA SER A 112 3.54 -39.62 3.08
C SER A 112 3.92 -40.71 2.06
N ASN A 113 4.05 -40.35 0.79
CA ASN A 113 4.47 -41.30 -0.25
C ASN A 113 5.91 -41.79 -0.03
N ARG A 114 6.84 -40.88 0.30
CA ARG A 114 8.23 -41.24 0.57
C ARG A 114 8.40 -42.07 1.83
N LEU A 115 7.66 -41.77 2.89
CA LEU A 115 7.64 -42.61 4.09
C LEU A 115 7.12 -44.03 3.79
N LYS A 116 6.15 -44.18 2.88
CA LYS A 116 5.72 -45.52 2.44
C LYS A 116 6.84 -46.25 1.67
N LEU A 117 7.61 -45.54 0.86
CA LEU A 117 8.77 -46.12 0.15
C LEU A 117 9.87 -46.50 1.14
N ALA A 118 10.16 -45.64 2.12
CA ALA A 118 11.08 -45.93 3.21
C ALA A 118 10.64 -47.20 3.96
N LYS A 119 9.35 -47.31 4.32
CA LYS A 119 8.83 -48.51 4.97
C LYS A 119 9.06 -49.78 4.15
N LYS A 120 8.87 -49.74 2.83
CA LYS A 120 9.18 -50.88 1.95
C LYS A 120 10.67 -51.22 1.94
N ALA A 121 11.54 -50.20 1.83
CA ALA A 121 12.99 -50.41 1.87
C ALA A 121 13.44 -51.00 3.22
N LEU A 122 12.79 -50.61 4.32
CA LEU A 122 13.01 -51.20 5.64
C LEU A 122 12.60 -52.67 5.69
N ASP A 123 11.45 -53.03 5.11
CA ASP A 123 10.98 -54.43 5.00
C ASP A 123 11.96 -55.28 4.15
N GLU A 124 12.53 -54.70 3.10
CA GLU A 124 13.56 -55.31 2.24
C GLU A 124 14.98 -55.29 2.86
N ASN A 125 15.12 -54.72 4.06
CA ASN A 125 16.39 -54.55 4.77
C ASN A 125 17.44 -53.70 4.03
N ASP A 126 17.00 -52.86 3.08
CA ASP A 126 17.82 -51.87 2.39
C ASP A 126 17.85 -50.56 3.19
N LEU A 127 18.76 -50.51 4.16
CA LEU A 127 18.93 -49.35 5.04
C LEU A 127 19.41 -48.10 4.27
N VAL A 128 20.18 -48.26 3.20
CA VAL A 128 20.69 -47.12 2.42
C VAL A 128 19.55 -46.40 1.72
N THR A 129 18.68 -47.15 1.04
CA THR A 129 17.49 -46.59 0.39
C THR A 129 16.50 -46.05 1.42
N TYR A 130 16.35 -46.72 2.55
CA TYR A 130 15.52 -46.27 3.67
C TYR A 130 15.87 -44.85 4.15
N PHE A 131 17.14 -44.62 4.52
CA PHE A 131 17.58 -43.31 5.02
C PHE A 131 17.51 -42.21 3.95
N ASN A 132 17.75 -42.56 2.68
CA ASN A 132 17.58 -41.64 1.56
C ASN A 132 16.12 -41.20 1.39
N GLU A 133 15.16 -42.13 1.47
CA GLU A 133 13.74 -41.79 1.32
C GLU A 133 13.19 -41.01 2.52
N ILE A 134 13.61 -41.34 3.75
CA ILE A 134 13.24 -40.54 4.94
C ILE A 134 13.79 -39.13 4.85
N SER A 135 15.08 -38.97 4.57
CA SER A 135 15.70 -37.65 4.49
C SER A 135 15.06 -36.80 3.39
N GLN A 136 14.86 -37.34 2.19
CA GLN A 136 14.17 -36.61 1.11
C GLN A 136 12.71 -36.29 1.44
N GLY A 137 12.01 -37.18 2.14
CA GLY A 137 10.66 -36.96 2.62
C GLY A 137 10.57 -35.83 3.63
N LEU A 138 11.45 -35.84 4.62
CA LEU A 138 11.46 -34.85 5.70
C LEU A 138 11.99 -33.50 5.24
N TYR A 139 13.07 -33.46 4.44
CA TYR A 139 13.58 -32.22 3.85
C TYR A 139 12.56 -31.56 2.95
N GLY A 140 11.97 -32.29 2.00
CA GLY A 140 10.94 -31.74 1.11
C GLY A 140 9.70 -31.27 1.87
N TYR A 141 9.31 -31.97 2.94
CA TYR A 141 8.23 -31.54 3.81
C TYR A 141 8.55 -30.20 4.50
N LEU A 142 9.72 -30.08 5.13
CA LEU A 142 10.13 -28.90 5.88
C LEU A 142 10.38 -27.70 4.96
N GLU A 143 11.01 -27.90 3.79
CA GLU A 143 11.18 -26.89 2.75
C GLU A 143 9.83 -26.25 2.38
N ASP A 144 8.86 -27.09 2.01
CA ASP A 144 7.55 -26.60 1.59
C ASP A 144 6.75 -26.03 2.77
N LYS A 145 6.79 -26.65 3.96
CA LYS A 145 6.02 -26.23 5.14
C LYS A 145 6.50 -24.90 5.73
N LEU A 146 7.80 -24.68 5.72
CA LEU A 146 8.43 -23.46 6.21
C LEU A 146 8.62 -22.40 5.11
N LEU A 147 8.22 -22.71 3.87
CA LEU A 147 8.43 -21.88 2.67
C LEU A 147 9.91 -21.51 2.49
N LEU A 148 10.80 -22.45 2.81
CA LEU A 148 12.25 -22.25 2.79
C LEU A 148 12.82 -22.65 1.42
N PRO A 149 13.61 -21.79 0.75
CA PRO A 149 14.36 -22.16 -0.44
C PRO A 149 15.41 -23.23 -0.11
N LYS A 150 15.61 -24.20 -1.01
CA LYS A 150 16.62 -25.26 -0.85
C LYS A 150 18.04 -24.72 -0.63
N SER A 151 18.38 -23.56 -1.20
CA SER A 151 19.69 -22.91 -1.02
C SER A 151 19.92 -22.40 0.40
N GLU A 152 18.86 -22.16 1.16
CA GLU A 152 18.91 -21.66 2.54
C GLU A 152 18.62 -22.78 3.56
N PHE A 153 18.41 -24.00 3.09
CA PHE A 153 18.13 -25.15 3.94
C PHE A 153 19.35 -25.52 4.77
N SER A 154 19.25 -25.33 6.08
CA SER A 154 20.19 -25.84 7.08
C SER A 154 19.40 -26.25 8.32
N ILE A 155 19.95 -27.22 9.07
CA ILE A 155 19.33 -27.74 10.30
C ILE A 155 19.03 -26.59 11.28
N ASP A 156 20.00 -25.68 11.48
CA ASP A 156 19.83 -24.52 12.37
C ASP A 156 18.70 -23.60 11.92
N LYS A 157 18.60 -23.32 10.62
CA LYS A 157 17.55 -22.46 10.05
C LYS A 157 16.16 -23.06 10.21
N VAL A 158 16.03 -24.37 9.99
CA VAL A 158 14.79 -25.11 10.18
C VAL A 158 14.33 -24.99 11.63
N ILE A 159 15.24 -25.20 12.57
CA ILE A 159 14.95 -25.16 14.01
C ILE A 159 14.54 -23.74 14.44
N GLU A 160 15.28 -22.72 14.01
CA GLU A 160 14.93 -21.30 14.21
C GLU A 160 13.49 -21.01 13.75
N LEU A 161 13.13 -21.49 12.56
CA LEU A 161 11.80 -21.31 11.98
C LEU A 161 10.72 -22.12 12.71
N LEU A 162 11.01 -23.33 13.18
CA LEU A 162 10.06 -24.13 13.96
C LEU A 162 9.76 -23.46 15.32
N HIS A 163 10.76 -22.92 16.01
CA HIS A 163 10.52 -22.12 17.23
C HIS A 163 9.71 -20.86 16.93
N LYS A 164 10.00 -20.15 15.83
CA LYS A 164 9.23 -18.98 15.40
C LYS A 164 7.76 -19.32 15.13
N ASN A 165 7.47 -20.54 14.68
CA ASN A 165 6.13 -21.06 14.49
C ASN A 165 5.48 -21.62 15.76
N SER A 166 6.15 -21.52 16.92
CA SER A 166 5.65 -21.96 18.23
C SER A 166 5.39 -23.47 18.30
N VAL A 167 6.22 -24.27 17.62
CA VAL A 167 6.24 -25.73 17.76
C VAL A 167 6.83 -26.10 19.14
N ASN A 168 6.38 -27.21 19.72
CA ASN A 168 6.86 -27.70 21.02
C ASN A 168 8.36 -28.05 20.96
N GLU A 169 9.12 -27.70 22.00
CA GLU A 169 10.56 -27.94 22.10
C GLU A 169 10.92 -29.40 21.85
N ASN A 170 10.16 -30.33 22.45
CA ASN A 170 10.39 -31.77 22.28
C ASN A 170 10.30 -32.19 20.79
N THR A 171 9.33 -31.65 20.05
CA THR A 171 9.16 -31.93 18.62
C THR A 171 10.31 -31.33 17.81
N VAL A 172 10.82 -30.15 18.22
CA VAL A 172 11.96 -29.50 17.54
C VAL A 172 13.25 -30.30 17.78
N GLU A 173 13.48 -30.80 18.99
CA GLU A 173 14.59 -31.71 19.28
C GLU A 173 14.50 -33.01 18.48
N ASP A 174 13.31 -33.63 18.42
CA ASP A 174 13.11 -34.83 17.60
C ASP A 174 13.41 -34.56 16.11
N VAL A 175 13.03 -33.39 15.56
CA VAL A 175 13.42 -33.00 14.19
C VAL A 175 14.94 -32.94 14.05
N ARG A 176 15.62 -32.24 14.97
CA ARG A 176 17.08 -32.09 14.96
C ARG A 176 17.77 -33.46 14.96
N ASP A 177 17.33 -34.36 15.84
CA ASP A 177 17.88 -35.69 15.99
C ASP A 177 17.69 -36.54 14.72
N ILE A 178 16.49 -36.53 14.14
CA ILE A 178 16.21 -37.29 12.91
C ILE A 178 17.09 -36.79 11.77
N LEU A 179 17.22 -35.46 11.61
CA LEU A 179 18.03 -34.87 10.54
C LEU A 179 19.52 -35.23 10.70
N ASN A 180 20.06 -35.10 11.91
CA ASN A 180 21.44 -35.48 12.22
C ASN A 180 21.70 -36.98 11.97
N GLN A 181 20.76 -37.84 12.37
CA GLN A 181 20.88 -39.28 12.15
C GLN A 181 20.82 -39.65 10.66
N CYS A 182 19.97 -38.96 9.89
CA CYS A 182 19.92 -39.13 8.44
C CYS A 182 21.22 -38.68 7.76
N GLU A 183 21.80 -37.55 8.18
CA GLU A 183 23.10 -37.11 7.68
C GLU A 183 24.20 -38.10 8.04
N PHE A 184 24.24 -38.55 9.29
CA PHE A 184 25.21 -39.54 9.75
C PHE A 184 25.10 -40.84 8.97
N ALA A 185 23.89 -41.37 8.76
CA ALA A 185 23.63 -42.56 7.96
C ALA A 185 24.12 -42.42 6.51
N ARG A 186 24.07 -41.21 5.94
CA ARG A 186 24.54 -40.94 4.58
C ARG A 186 26.06 -41.08 4.46
N PHE A 187 26.80 -40.73 5.50
CA PHE A 187 28.28 -40.78 5.51
C PHE A 187 28.85 -42.05 6.15
N ALA A 188 28.09 -42.69 7.05
CA ALA A 188 28.46 -43.92 7.75
C ALA A 188 27.31 -44.95 7.71
N PRO A 189 27.01 -45.54 6.54
CA PRO A 189 25.89 -46.48 6.40
C PRO A 189 26.10 -47.80 7.15
N GLN A 190 27.34 -48.23 7.38
CA GLN A 190 27.66 -49.52 8.00
C GLN A 190 27.42 -49.56 9.52
N SER A 191 27.24 -48.43 10.18
CA SER A 191 26.98 -48.35 11.63
C SER A 191 25.49 -48.39 12.00
N GLN A 192 24.60 -48.47 11.01
CA GLN A 192 23.15 -48.35 11.24
C GLN A 192 22.52 -49.72 11.50
N THR A 193 21.72 -49.79 12.56
CA THR A 193 20.97 -51.00 12.94
C THR A 193 19.51 -50.90 12.53
N ARG A 194 18.87 -52.04 12.25
CA ARG A 194 17.44 -52.10 11.92
C ARG A 194 16.54 -51.49 13.01
N GLU A 195 16.83 -51.75 14.28
CA GLU A 195 16.07 -51.18 15.40
C GLU A 195 16.13 -49.65 15.43
N GLN A 196 17.30 -49.07 15.13
CA GLN A 196 17.47 -47.62 15.03
C GLN A 196 16.65 -47.07 13.86
N ALA A 197 16.67 -47.77 12.72
CA ALA A 197 15.85 -47.41 11.57
C ALA A 197 14.36 -47.41 11.93
N GLU A 198 13.82 -48.46 12.56
CA GLU A 198 12.41 -48.53 12.98
C GLU A 198 12.01 -47.38 13.92
N ASN A 199 12.87 -47.05 14.90
CA ASN A 199 12.63 -45.92 15.82
C ASN A 199 12.56 -44.58 15.08
N ILE A 200 13.48 -44.34 14.13
CA ILE A 200 13.51 -43.12 13.31
C ILE A 200 12.26 -43.00 12.46
N TYR A 201 11.73 -44.11 11.93
CA TYR A 201 10.50 -44.11 11.15
C TYR A 201 9.32 -43.61 11.99
N GLU A 202 9.14 -44.19 13.18
CA GLU A 202 8.05 -43.83 14.08
C GLU A 202 8.16 -42.37 14.55
N LYS A 203 9.38 -41.93 14.91
CA LYS A 203 9.65 -40.53 15.27
C LYS A 203 9.33 -39.59 14.11
N ALA A 204 9.77 -39.90 12.88
CA ALA A 204 9.52 -39.06 11.72
C ALA A 204 8.02 -38.90 11.42
N VAL A 205 7.26 -40.00 11.51
CA VAL A 205 5.79 -39.95 11.36
C VAL A 205 5.16 -39.07 12.44
N LYS A 206 5.56 -39.26 13.70
CA LYS A 206 5.03 -38.50 14.84
C LYS A 206 5.32 -37.01 14.71
N VAL A 207 6.56 -36.63 14.39
CA VAL A 207 6.99 -35.25 14.19
C VAL A 207 6.17 -34.55 13.11
N ILE A 208 5.95 -35.21 11.95
CA ILE A 208 5.15 -34.62 10.87
C ILE A 208 3.71 -34.35 11.34
N VAL A 209 3.12 -35.27 12.10
CA VAL A 209 1.76 -35.09 12.66
C VAL A 209 1.71 -33.95 13.66
N GLU A 210 2.70 -33.84 14.55
CA GLU A 210 2.78 -32.77 15.55
C GLU A 210 3.01 -31.39 14.93
N ILE A 211 3.86 -31.29 13.91
CA ILE A 211 4.06 -30.06 13.13
C ILE A 211 2.77 -29.67 12.38
N GLU A 212 2.04 -30.65 11.82
CA GLU A 212 0.76 -30.37 11.19
C GLU A 212 -0.28 -29.81 12.18
N ASN A 213 -0.34 -30.37 13.39
CA ASN A 213 -1.28 -29.96 14.41
C ASN A 213 -0.94 -28.58 15.01
N SER A 214 0.34 -28.28 15.22
CA SER A 214 0.78 -27.00 15.79
C SER A 214 0.68 -25.83 14.79
N VAL A 215 0.99 -26.07 13.51
CA VAL A 215 1.03 -24.99 12.50
C VAL A 215 -0.36 -24.69 11.91
N LYS A 216 -1.34 -25.61 11.97
CA LYS A 216 -2.70 -25.39 11.44
C LYS A 216 -3.51 -24.32 12.17
N THR A 217 -3.15 -23.96 13.40
CA THR A 217 -4.02 -23.19 14.30
C THR A 217 -3.99 -21.67 14.06
N LYS A 218 -3.04 -21.15 13.25
CA LYS A 218 -2.78 -19.69 13.17
C LYS A 218 -3.45 -18.92 12.04
N LYS A 219 -4.15 -19.55 11.08
CA LYS A 219 -4.79 -18.85 9.93
C LYS A 219 -6.29 -18.54 10.08
N LYS A 220 -6.88 -18.74 11.26
CA LYS A 220 -8.24 -18.24 11.60
C LYS A 220 -8.14 -17.00 12.50
N LYS A 221 -7.75 -15.85 11.95
CA LYS A 221 -8.12 -14.52 12.46
C LYS A 221 -8.31 -13.58 11.29
#